data_AF-A0A2B1KWN5-F1
#
_entry.id   AF-A0A2B1KWN5-F1
#
_cell.length_a   1.000
_cell.length_b   1.000
_cell.length_c   1.000
_cell.angle_alpha   90.00
_cell.angle_beta   90.00
_cell.angle_gamma   90.00
#
_symmetry.space_group_name_H-M   'P 1'
#
loop_
_entity.id
_entity.type
_entity.pdbx_description
1 polymer ?
#
loop_
_entity_poly.entity_id
_entity_poly.type
_entity_poly.pdbx_seq_one_letter_code
_entity_poly.pdbx_strand_id
1 'polypeptide(L)'
;MKVCILGATGRVGSNIIKLALKDGAEVTALVRDLNSMQIKHERLQIIKGNVLNGTDIKLAIKGCDIVISALGTDRNGTLAKSMPNIIKYMEEEGVKKFITIGTAGILQARTNPSIYRFQSAESKRKTTTAAEDHLAAYEALNHSKLCWTVVCPTHLIDGDITGVYRTEKDVLPEGGAKITVGDTAHFTWNLCDKNIYENSRVGISY
;
A
#
# COMPACT_ATOMS: atom_id res chain seq x y z
N MET A 1 -18.70 4.84 0.60
CA MET A 1 -17.60 4.11 1.26
C MET A 1 -16.66 5.13 1.88
N LYS A 2 -16.22 4.88 3.11
CA LYS A 2 -15.24 5.68 3.86
C LYS A 2 -13.88 4.99 3.82
N VAL A 3 -12.85 5.67 3.33
CA VAL A 3 -11.51 5.11 3.19
C VAL A 3 -10.49 5.96 3.92
N CYS A 4 -9.69 5.32 4.77
CA CYS A 4 -8.50 5.93 5.37
C CYS A 4 -7.29 5.68 4.46
N ILE A 5 -6.55 6.72 4.11
CA ILE A 5 -5.34 6.63 3.28
C ILE A 5 -4.14 7.14 4.06
N LEU A 6 -3.22 6.22 4.38
CA LEU A 6 -1.90 6.52 4.95
C LEU A 6 -0.88 6.69 3.81
N GLY A 7 0.08 7.61 3.95
CA GLY A 7 0.99 7.93 2.84
C GLY A 7 0.31 8.70 1.70
N ALA A 8 -0.78 9.39 2.02
CA ALA A 8 -1.66 10.14 1.13
C ALA A 8 -0.94 11.15 0.21
N THR A 9 0.17 11.73 0.64
CA THR A 9 0.91 12.75 -0.12
C THR A 9 2.06 12.17 -0.96
N GLY A 10 2.24 10.85 -0.92
CA GLY A 10 3.20 10.14 -1.76
C GLY A 10 2.75 10.01 -3.22
N ARG A 11 3.66 9.54 -4.08
CA ARG A 11 3.43 9.34 -5.52
C ARG A 11 2.15 8.52 -5.78
N VAL A 12 2.05 7.34 -5.18
CA VAL A 12 0.88 6.45 -5.36
C VAL A 12 -0.33 6.96 -4.57
N GLY A 13 -0.14 7.32 -3.29
CA GLY A 13 -1.24 7.76 -2.41
C GLY A 13 -2.04 8.94 -2.96
N SER A 14 -1.36 9.93 -3.55
CA SER A 14 -2.04 11.09 -4.15
C SER A 14 -2.90 10.73 -5.37
N ASN A 15 -2.51 9.71 -6.14
CA ASN A 15 -3.32 9.19 -7.24
C ASN A 15 -4.49 8.36 -6.74
N ILE A 16 -4.31 7.58 -5.66
CA ILE A 16 -5.42 6.84 -5.01
C ILE A 16 -6.48 7.82 -4.48
N ILE A 17 -6.07 8.93 -3.85
CA ILE A 17 -7.03 9.96 -3.39
C ILE A 17 -7.85 10.51 -4.54
N LYS A 18 -7.22 10.85 -5.68
CA LYS A 18 -7.92 11.38 -6.85
C LYS A 18 -8.96 10.39 -7.37
N LEU A 19 -8.61 9.10 -7.44
CA LEU A 19 -9.54 8.03 -7.85
C LEU A 19 -10.69 7.87 -6.84
N ALA A 20 -10.37 7.80 -5.56
CA ALA A 20 -11.36 7.64 -4.50
C ALA A 20 -12.39 8.77 -4.49
N LEU A 21 -11.93 10.02 -4.59
CA LEU A 21 -12.81 11.19 -4.63
C LEU A 21 -13.64 11.23 -5.92
N LYS A 22 -13.05 10.87 -7.07
CA LYS A 22 -13.77 10.78 -8.35
C LYS A 22 -14.91 9.77 -8.29
N ASP A 23 -14.70 8.65 -7.60
CA ASP A 23 -15.71 7.60 -7.41
C ASP A 23 -16.67 7.91 -6.24
N GLY A 24 -16.55 9.11 -5.64
CA GLY A 24 -17.46 9.60 -4.63
C GLY A 24 -17.21 9.06 -3.22
N ALA A 25 -16.08 8.43 -2.96
CA ALA A 25 -15.72 8.00 -1.61
C ALA A 25 -15.46 9.17 -0.66
N GLU A 26 -15.71 8.94 0.63
CA GLU A 26 -15.27 9.81 1.71
C GLU A 26 -13.85 9.39 2.11
N VAL A 27 -12.90 10.31 2.07
CA VAL A 27 -11.48 10.03 2.25
C VAL A 27 -10.97 10.71 3.51
N THR A 28 -10.37 9.93 4.41
CA THR A 28 -9.57 10.45 5.53
C THR A 28 -8.09 10.26 5.22
N ALA A 29 -7.33 11.35 5.16
CA ALA A 29 -5.89 11.33 4.90
C ALA A 29 -5.10 11.74 6.16
N LEU A 30 -4.24 10.86 6.66
CA LEU A 30 -3.29 11.20 7.72
C LEU A 30 -2.00 11.76 7.11
N VAL A 31 -1.67 13.00 7.42
CA VAL A 31 -0.49 13.70 6.87
C VAL A 31 0.37 14.31 7.97
N ARG A 32 1.69 14.31 7.76
CA ARG A 32 2.65 14.93 8.70
C ARG A 32 2.59 16.47 8.68
N ASP A 33 2.42 17.01 7.49
CA ASP A 33 2.31 18.45 7.24
C ASP A 33 1.04 18.72 6.42
N LEU A 34 0.17 19.60 6.92
CA LEU A 34 -1.06 19.98 6.23
C LEU A 34 -0.77 20.65 4.88
N ASN A 35 0.34 21.37 4.76
CA ASN A 35 0.74 22.04 3.51
C ASN A 35 1.19 21.05 2.43
N SER A 36 1.47 19.79 2.79
CA SER A 36 1.84 18.78 1.80
C SER A 36 0.65 18.25 1.00
N MET A 37 -0.59 18.53 1.44
CA MET A 37 -1.80 18.15 0.73
C MET A 37 -2.28 19.30 -0.16
N GLN A 38 -2.16 19.12 -1.47
CA GLN A 38 -2.60 20.11 -2.48
C GLN A 38 -4.04 19.86 -2.97
N ILE A 39 -4.60 18.68 -2.69
CA ILE A 39 -5.96 18.32 -3.10
C ILE A 39 -6.95 18.94 -2.12
N LYS A 40 -7.98 19.61 -2.66
CA LYS A 40 -9.12 20.15 -1.91
C LYS A 40 -10.39 19.53 -2.44
N HIS A 41 -11.19 18.95 -1.55
CA HIS A 41 -12.47 18.33 -1.90
C HIS A 41 -13.36 18.26 -0.66
N GLU A 42 -14.68 18.42 -0.82
CA GLU A 42 -15.63 18.39 0.30
C GLU A 42 -15.64 17.03 1.04
N ARG A 43 -15.32 15.95 0.32
CA ARG A 43 -15.22 14.57 0.83
C ARG A 43 -13.82 14.18 1.30
N LEU A 44 -12.88 15.11 1.35
CA LEU A 44 -11.52 14.87 1.83
C LEU A 44 -11.33 15.49 3.21
N GLN A 45 -11.25 14.65 4.22
CA GLN A 45 -10.82 15.03 5.57
C GLN A 45 -9.30 14.84 5.71
N ILE A 46 -8.60 15.88 6.16
CA ILE A 46 -7.16 15.82 6.41
C ILE A 46 -6.92 15.85 7.91
N ILE A 47 -6.24 14.85 8.43
CA ILE A 47 -5.82 14.77 9.83
C ILE A 47 -4.30 14.98 9.87
N LYS A 48 -3.86 15.94 10.69
CA LYS A 48 -2.44 16.13 10.97
C LYS A 48 -1.98 15.10 12.00
N GLY A 49 -0.94 14.34 11.68
CA GLY A 49 -0.34 13.39 12.61
C GLY A 49 0.77 12.54 11.98
N ASN A 50 1.20 11.51 12.70
CA ASN A 50 2.30 10.64 12.30
C ASN A 50 1.89 9.16 12.44
N VAL A 51 2.18 8.35 11.43
CA VAL A 51 1.94 6.89 11.46
C VAL A 51 2.77 6.14 12.51
N LEU A 52 3.77 6.78 13.11
CA LEU A 52 4.49 6.23 14.27
C LEU A 52 3.79 6.52 15.60
N ASN A 53 2.74 7.33 15.61
CA ASN A 53 1.91 7.62 16.76
C ASN A 53 0.60 6.83 16.66
N GLY A 54 0.38 5.93 17.63
CA GLY A 54 -0.82 5.10 17.67
C GLY A 54 -2.12 5.89 17.79
N THR A 55 -2.12 7.00 18.54
CA THR A 55 -3.31 7.85 18.70
C THR A 55 -3.70 8.50 17.37
N ASP A 56 -2.71 8.95 16.59
CA ASP A 56 -2.94 9.57 15.28
C ASP A 56 -3.51 8.54 14.28
N ILE A 57 -3.00 7.29 14.31
CA ILE A 57 -3.55 6.19 13.52
C ILE A 57 -4.99 5.90 13.93
N LYS A 58 -5.27 5.77 15.23
CA LYS A 58 -6.63 5.52 15.74
C LYS A 58 -7.62 6.56 15.26
N LEU A 59 -7.25 7.85 15.37
CA LEU A 59 -8.06 8.96 14.90
C LEU A 59 -8.33 8.89 13.39
N ALA A 60 -7.34 8.47 12.60
CA ALA A 60 -7.49 8.35 11.15
C ALA A 60 -8.33 7.15 10.71
N ILE A 61 -8.30 6.03 11.44
CA ILE A 61 -9.02 4.79 11.08
C ILE A 61 -10.49 4.84 11.52
N LYS A 62 -10.80 5.59 12.59
CA LYS A 62 -12.14 5.64 13.19
C LYS A 62 -13.25 5.84 12.16
N GLY A 63 -14.19 4.88 12.12
CA GLY A 63 -15.38 4.93 11.27
C GLY A 63 -15.14 4.75 9.77
N CYS A 64 -13.95 4.30 9.35
CA CYS A 64 -13.67 3.94 7.96
C CYS A 64 -14.08 2.48 7.66
N ASP A 65 -14.42 2.20 6.40
CA ASP A 65 -14.74 0.86 5.92
C ASP A 65 -13.48 0.10 5.45
N ILE A 66 -12.49 0.84 4.92
CA ILE A 66 -11.25 0.33 4.34
C ILE A 66 -10.07 1.21 4.78
N VAL A 67 -8.91 0.59 5.02
CA VAL A 67 -7.63 1.31 5.19
C VAL A 67 -6.70 0.97 4.03
N ILE A 68 -6.14 1.99 3.39
CA ILE A 68 -5.10 1.87 2.36
C ILE A 68 -3.80 2.49 2.89
N SER A 69 -2.71 1.72 2.84
CA SER A 69 -1.37 2.24 3.13
C SER A 69 -0.55 2.38 1.86
N ALA A 70 -0.28 3.63 1.47
CA ALA A 70 0.67 3.99 0.43
C ALA A 70 1.96 4.57 1.03
N LEU A 71 2.30 4.16 2.26
CA LEU A 71 3.51 4.59 2.94
C LEU A 71 4.76 4.14 2.17
N GLY A 72 5.70 5.06 1.99
CA GLY A 72 7.02 4.76 1.45
C GLY A 72 8.04 4.49 2.55
N THR A 73 9.12 3.81 2.20
CA THR A 73 10.26 3.60 3.11
C THR A 73 11.01 4.92 3.32
N ASP A 74 11.43 5.20 4.55
CA ASP A 74 12.22 6.38 4.91
C ASP A 74 13.63 6.02 5.41
N ARG A 75 14.05 4.77 5.20
CA ARG A 75 15.27 4.14 5.76
C ARG A 75 15.31 4.02 7.29
N ASN A 76 14.25 4.42 8.00
CA ASN A 76 14.17 4.32 9.47
C ASN A 76 13.20 3.22 9.92
N GLY A 77 12.74 2.35 9.02
CA GLY A 77 11.83 1.27 9.35
C GLY A 77 10.39 1.71 9.58
N THR A 78 9.95 2.82 8.95
CA THR A 78 8.60 3.36 9.19
C THR A 78 7.49 2.35 8.90
N LEU A 79 7.67 1.48 7.90
CA LEU A 79 6.65 0.48 7.56
C LEU A 79 6.54 -0.56 8.68
N ALA A 80 7.66 -1.16 9.07
CA ALA A 80 7.71 -2.14 10.14
C ALA A 80 7.21 -1.58 11.48
N LYS A 81 7.58 -0.33 11.81
CA LYS A 81 7.20 0.31 13.09
C LYS A 81 5.73 0.73 13.16
N SER A 82 5.13 1.12 12.03
CA SER A 82 3.73 1.55 11.99
C SER A 82 2.74 0.40 11.91
N MET A 83 3.10 -0.71 11.24
CA MET A 83 2.18 -1.82 10.96
C MET A 83 1.49 -2.41 12.21
N PRO A 84 2.18 -2.66 13.35
CA PRO A 84 1.51 -3.19 14.54
C PRO A 84 0.38 -2.29 15.07
N ASN A 85 0.58 -0.96 15.04
CA ASN A 85 -0.46 -0.01 15.45
C ASN A 85 -1.59 0.04 14.42
N ILE A 86 -1.29 -0.01 13.12
CA ILE A 86 -2.32 -0.08 12.07
C ILE A 86 -3.20 -1.31 12.30
N ILE A 87 -2.61 -2.50 12.44
CA ILE A 87 -3.34 -3.75 12.68
C ILE A 87 -4.21 -3.63 13.94
N LYS A 88 -3.60 -3.21 15.06
CA LYS A 88 -4.29 -3.07 16.34
C LYS A 88 -5.53 -2.18 16.23
N TYR A 89 -5.40 -0.98 15.66
CA TYR A 89 -6.52 -0.04 15.61
C TYR A 89 -7.55 -0.39 14.53
N MET A 90 -7.15 -1.07 13.45
CA MET A 90 -8.12 -1.68 12.53
C MET A 90 -8.96 -2.74 13.24
N GLU A 91 -8.34 -3.62 14.01
CA GLU A 91 -9.05 -4.65 14.78
C GLU A 91 -9.95 -4.06 15.88
N GLU A 92 -9.48 -3.05 16.62
CA GLU A 92 -10.29 -2.34 17.64
C GLU A 92 -11.52 -1.66 17.03
N GLU A 93 -11.39 -1.04 15.86
CA GLU A 93 -12.48 -0.32 15.18
C GLU A 93 -13.32 -1.25 14.29
N GLY A 94 -13.00 -2.55 14.22
CA GLY A 94 -13.72 -3.54 13.43
C GLY A 94 -13.52 -3.43 11.92
N VAL A 95 -12.49 -2.72 11.46
CA VAL A 95 -12.16 -2.51 10.05
C VAL A 95 -11.38 -3.70 9.52
N LYS A 96 -11.97 -4.49 8.62
CA LYS A 96 -11.36 -5.75 8.16
C LYS A 96 -10.48 -5.61 6.92
N LYS A 97 -10.81 -4.72 5.99
CA LYS A 97 -10.17 -4.67 4.67
C LYS A 97 -8.97 -3.72 4.67
N PHE A 98 -7.79 -4.27 4.40
CA PHE A 98 -6.52 -3.54 4.36
C PHE A 98 -5.81 -3.73 3.02
N ILE A 99 -5.41 -2.65 2.36
CA ILE A 99 -4.61 -2.74 1.13
C ILE A 99 -3.34 -1.93 1.32
N THR A 100 -2.18 -2.51 1.03
CA THR A 100 -0.91 -1.79 1.21
C THR A 100 -0.01 -1.90 -0.01
N ILE A 101 0.73 -0.84 -0.30
CA ILE A 101 1.76 -0.84 -1.32
C ILE A 101 3.03 -1.48 -0.74
N GLY A 102 3.43 -2.59 -1.35
CA GLY A 102 4.66 -3.31 -1.09
C GLY A 102 5.74 -3.00 -2.13
N THR A 103 6.57 -4.01 -2.38
CA THR A 103 7.62 -3.99 -3.41
C THR A 103 7.72 -5.36 -4.05
N ALA A 104 8.02 -5.44 -5.34
CA ALA A 104 8.29 -6.70 -6.01
C ALA A 104 9.43 -7.50 -5.33
N GLY A 105 10.29 -6.84 -4.55
CA GLY A 105 11.32 -7.52 -3.76
C GLY A 105 10.77 -8.57 -2.81
N ILE A 106 9.64 -8.30 -2.15
CA ILE A 106 9.03 -9.20 -1.16
C ILE A 106 8.08 -10.24 -1.77
N LEU A 107 8.00 -10.35 -3.09
CA LEU A 107 7.36 -11.48 -3.76
C LEU A 107 8.27 -12.72 -3.69
N GLN A 108 7.75 -13.91 -3.98
CA GLN A 108 8.60 -15.09 -4.12
C GLN A 108 9.45 -15.00 -5.38
N ALA A 109 10.68 -15.50 -5.29
CA ALA A 109 11.50 -15.71 -6.47
C ALA A 109 10.88 -16.84 -7.32
N ARG A 110 10.74 -16.60 -8.62
CA ARG A 110 10.21 -17.59 -9.55
C ARG A 110 11.17 -18.78 -9.68
N THR A 111 12.48 -18.53 -9.63
CA THR A 111 13.51 -19.58 -9.72
C THR A 111 13.63 -20.42 -8.44
N ASN A 112 13.20 -19.89 -7.29
CA ASN A 112 13.23 -20.60 -6.01
C ASN A 112 12.12 -20.07 -5.09
N PRO A 113 10.95 -20.73 -5.05
CA PRO A 113 9.80 -20.28 -4.25
C PRO A 113 10.03 -20.24 -2.73
N SER A 114 11.12 -20.81 -2.21
CA SER A 114 11.45 -20.79 -0.78
C SER A 114 12.13 -19.50 -0.33
N ILE A 115 12.47 -18.60 -1.25
CA ILE A 115 13.13 -17.31 -0.94
C ILE A 115 12.37 -16.15 -1.58
N TYR A 116 12.49 -14.98 -0.96
CA TYR A 116 11.98 -13.74 -1.54
C TYR A 116 12.82 -13.30 -2.74
N ARG A 117 12.19 -12.62 -3.69
CA ARG A 117 12.81 -12.14 -4.93
C ARG A 117 14.05 -11.29 -4.66
N PHE A 118 14.04 -10.47 -3.60
CA PHE A 118 15.19 -9.63 -3.22
C PHE A 118 16.41 -10.44 -2.73
N GLN A 119 16.24 -11.70 -2.35
CA GLN A 119 17.30 -12.63 -1.93
C GLN A 119 17.86 -13.45 -3.10
N SER A 120 17.28 -13.30 -4.30
CA SER A 120 17.64 -14.05 -5.50
C SER A 120 18.33 -13.17 -6.54
N ALA A 121 18.89 -13.80 -7.58
CA ALA A 121 19.47 -13.11 -8.73
C ALA A 121 18.44 -12.35 -9.59
N GLU A 122 17.13 -12.56 -9.38
CA GLU A 122 16.08 -11.84 -10.10
C GLU A 122 16.03 -10.35 -9.72
N SER A 123 16.47 -10.01 -8.50
CA SER A 123 16.54 -8.62 -8.04
C SER A 123 17.83 -7.95 -8.49
N LYS A 124 17.69 -6.84 -9.24
CA LYS A 124 18.82 -6.00 -9.65
C LYS A 124 19.16 -4.89 -8.65
N ARG A 125 18.51 -4.86 -7.48
CA ARG A 125 18.74 -3.80 -6.48
C ARG A 125 20.03 -4.07 -5.70
N LYS A 126 20.80 -3.00 -5.48
CA LYS A 126 22.06 -3.05 -4.71
C LYS A 126 21.86 -3.08 -3.20
N THR A 127 20.70 -2.61 -2.72
CA THR A 127 20.39 -2.55 -1.28
C THR A 127 19.09 -3.28 -0.99
N THR A 128 19.05 -3.95 0.16
CA THR A 128 17.90 -4.73 0.64
C THR A 128 17.06 -4.01 1.68
N THR A 129 17.57 -2.92 2.27
CA THR A 129 16.95 -2.18 3.39
C THR A 129 15.46 -1.88 3.18
N ALA A 130 15.07 -1.43 1.98
CA ALA A 130 13.68 -1.14 1.68
C ALA A 130 12.83 -2.43 1.61
N ALA A 131 13.36 -3.49 1.02
CA ALA A 131 12.68 -4.78 0.95
C ALA A 131 12.55 -5.43 2.34
N GLU A 132 13.55 -5.27 3.21
CA GLU A 132 13.52 -5.74 4.60
C GLU A 132 12.46 -5.01 5.43
N ASP A 133 12.32 -3.69 5.29
CA ASP A 133 11.26 -2.92 5.95
C ASP A 133 9.86 -3.34 5.48
N HIS A 134 9.69 -3.53 4.17
CA HIS A 134 8.45 -4.09 3.61
C HIS A 134 8.19 -5.53 4.09
N LEU A 135 9.23 -6.36 4.20
CA LEU A 135 9.12 -7.74 4.64
C LEU A 135 8.65 -7.80 6.10
N ALA A 136 9.29 -7.05 7.00
CA ALA A 136 8.89 -6.99 8.40
C ALA A 136 7.44 -6.50 8.59
N ALA A 137 7.01 -5.51 7.80
CA ALA A 137 5.62 -5.06 7.79
C ALA A 137 4.67 -6.16 7.26
N TYR A 138 5.05 -6.87 6.20
CA TYR A 138 4.28 -7.99 5.67
C TYR A 138 4.18 -9.16 6.67
N GLU A 139 5.24 -9.49 7.39
CA GLU A 139 5.23 -10.57 8.39
C GLU A 139 4.28 -10.25 9.53
N ALA A 140 4.26 -9.02 10.03
CA ALA A 140 3.26 -8.60 11.02
C ALA A 140 1.82 -8.74 10.48
N LEU A 141 1.61 -8.33 9.23
CA LEU A 141 0.31 -8.38 8.57
C LEU A 141 -0.17 -9.83 8.32
N ASN A 142 0.73 -10.72 7.93
CA ASN A 142 0.43 -12.13 7.64
C ASN A 142 -0.04 -12.91 8.88
N HIS A 143 0.28 -12.45 10.09
CA HIS A 143 -0.20 -13.02 11.34
C HIS A 143 -1.46 -12.32 11.90
N SER A 144 -1.99 -11.32 11.20
CA SER A 144 -3.19 -10.58 11.62
C SER A 144 -4.49 -11.28 11.21
N LYS A 145 -5.63 -10.83 11.75
CA LYS A 145 -6.97 -11.30 11.35
C LYS A 145 -7.60 -10.48 10.22
N LEU A 146 -6.85 -9.52 9.66
CA LEU A 146 -7.34 -8.64 8.60
C LEU A 146 -7.50 -9.40 7.28
N CYS A 147 -8.41 -8.93 6.44
CA CYS A 147 -8.45 -9.30 5.04
C CYS A 147 -7.53 -8.33 4.29
N TRP A 148 -6.32 -8.79 3.97
CA TRP A 148 -5.28 -7.92 3.44
C TRP A 148 -4.83 -8.26 2.02
N THR A 149 -4.42 -7.25 1.27
CA THR A 149 -3.72 -7.41 -0.01
C THR A 149 -2.50 -6.51 -0.07
N VAL A 150 -1.34 -7.08 -0.44
CA VAL A 150 -0.12 -6.31 -0.66
C VAL A 150 0.12 -6.15 -2.17
N VAL A 151 -0.01 -4.93 -2.68
CA VAL A 151 0.27 -4.61 -4.09
C VAL A 151 1.76 -4.37 -4.25
N CYS A 152 2.45 -5.23 -5.00
CA CYS A 152 3.91 -5.26 -5.11
C CYS A 152 4.39 -4.78 -6.49
N PRO A 153 4.48 -3.45 -6.73
CA PRO A 153 5.05 -2.92 -7.95
C PRO A 153 6.56 -3.22 -8.04
N THR A 154 7.05 -3.36 -9.28
CA THR A 154 8.49 -3.46 -9.57
C THR A 154 9.13 -2.05 -9.67
N HIS A 155 9.80 -1.70 -10.77
CA HIS A 155 10.28 -0.34 -10.99
C HIS A 155 9.12 0.63 -11.24
N LEU A 156 8.82 1.45 -10.23
CA LEU A 156 7.72 2.41 -10.25
C LEU A 156 8.11 3.72 -10.96
N ILE A 157 7.59 3.92 -12.17
CA ILE A 157 7.84 5.11 -13.00
C ILE A 157 6.67 6.09 -12.92
N ASP A 158 6.93 7.37 -13.16
CA ASP A 158 5.84 8.35 -13.30
C ASP A 158 5.06 8.07 -14.60
N GLY A 159 3.76 8.29 -14.57
CA GLY A 159 2.87 8.12 -15.71
C GLY A 159 1.42 7.90 -15.28
N ASP A 160 0.54 8.11 -16.24
CA ASP A 160 -0.90 8.04 -16.06
C ASP A 160 -1.41 6.59 -15.99
N ILE A 161 -2.72 6.48 -15.78
CA ILE A 161 -3.46 5.22 -15.80
C ILE A 161 -3.61 4.79 -17.26
N THR A 162 -3.11 3.60 -17.57
CA THR A 162 -3.35 2.93 -18.86
C THR A 162 -4.48 1.91 -18.73
N GLY A 163 -4.66 1.33 -17.54
CA GLY A 163 -5.61 0.24 -17.31
C GLY A 163 -5.17 -1.10 -17.90
N VAL A 164 -3.99 -1.17 -18.51
CA VAL A 164 -3.47 -2.36 -19.20
C VAL A 164 -2.15 -2.78 -18.54
N TYR A 165 -2.24 -3.76 -17.65
CA TYR A 165 -1.10 -4.32 -16.92
C TYR A 165 -1.42 -5.77 -16.50
N ARG A 166 -0.38 -6.51 -16.15
CA ARG A 166 -0.46 -7.89 -15.68
C ARG A 166 -0.34 -7.95 -14.17
N THR A 167 -1.05 -8.90 -13.57
CA THR A 167 -1.01 -9.17 -12.14
C THR A 167 -0.84 -10.66 -11.88
N GLU A 168 0.04 -11.02 -10.95
CA GLU A 168 0.24 -12.41 -10.54
C GLU A 168 0.29 -12.52 -9.02
N LYS A 169 -0.34 -13.56 -8.47
CA LYS A 169 -0.33 -13.83 -7.03
C LYS A 169 1.05 -14.34 -6.61
N ASP A 170 1.57 -13.77 -5.52
CA ASP A 170 2.82 -14.12 -4.84
C ASP A 170 4.13 -14.00 -5.65
N VAL A 171 4.07 -13.84 -6.97
CA VAL A 171 5.24 -13.68 -7.86
C VAL A 171 5.10 -12.43 -8.74
N LEU A 172 6.22 -11.91 -9.24
CA LEU A 172 6.20 -10.83 -10.23
C LEU A 172 5.82 -11.40 -11.60
N PRO A 173 4.94 -10.74 -12.39
CA PRO A 173 4.63 -11.22 -13.73
C PRO A 173 5.88 -11.43 -14.58
N GLU A 174 5.87 -12.49 -15.40
CA GLU A 174 7.05 -12.89 -16.16
C GLU A 174 7.54 -11.75 -17.09
N GLY A 175 8.85 -11.48 -17.11
CA GLY A 175 9.41 -10.34 -17.84
C GLY A 175 9.06 -8.96 -17.26
N GLY A 176 8.41 -8.89 -16.09
CA GLY A 176 7.98 -7.66 -15.45
C GLY A 176 9.15 -6.73 -15.12
N ALA A 177 9.15 -5.55 -15.73
CA ALA A 177 10.26 -4.59 -15.63
C ALA A 177 9.87 -3.28 -14.95
N LYS A 178 8.69 -2.74 -15.25
CA LYS A 178 8.21 -1.44 -14.75
C LYS A 178 6.69 -1.38 -14.69
N ILE A 179 6.17 -0.41 -13.96
CA ILE A 179 4.74 -0.06 -13.86
C ILE A 179 4.61 1.42 -13.52
N THR A 180 3.56 2.10 -14.00
CA THR A 180 3.34 3.51 -13.62
C THR A 180 2.75 3.65 -12.22
N VAL A 181 2.99 4.83 -11.65
CA VAL A 181 2.30 5.30 -10.45
C VAL A 181 0.79 5.28 -10.66
N GLY A 182 0.29 5.73 -11.81
CA GLY A 182 -1.12 5.73 -12.16
C GLY A 182 -1.72 4.32 -12.13
N ASP A 183 -1.12 3.36 -12.84
CA ASP A 183 -1.64 1.98 -12.87
C ASP A 183 -1.53 1.27 -11.53
N THR A 184 -0.49 1.54 -10.74
CA THR A 184 -0.40 1.03 -9.35
C THR A 184 -1.56 1.55 -8.51
N ALA A 185 -1.84 2.86 -8.57
CA ALA A 185 -2.97 3.47 -7.86
C ALA A 185 -4.33 2.94 -8.35
N HIS A 186 -4.49 2.79 -9.67
CA HIS A 186 -5.69 2.25 -10.29
C HIS A 186 -5.96 0.81 -9.85
N PHE A 187 -4.95 -0.07 -9.86
CA PHE A 187 -5.11 -1.43 -9.38
C PHE A 187 -5.45 -1.46 -7.89
N THR A 188 -4.72 -0.69 -7.06
CA THR A 188 -4.98 -0.61 -5.62
C THR A 188 -6.40 -0.16 -5.33
N TRP A 189 -6.90 0.87 -6.01
CA TRP A 189 -8.26 1.36 -5.81
C TRP A 189 -9.32 0.34 -6.25
N ASN A 190 -9.11 -0.33 -7.39
CA ASN A 190 -10.03 -1.38 -7.86
C ASN A 190 -10.14 -2.59 -6.92
N LEU A 191 -9.18 -2.80 -6.02
CA LEU A 191 -9.26 -3.84 -4.99
C LEU A 191 -10.24 -3.48 -3.86
N CYS A 192 -10.64 -2.21 -3.69
CA CYS A 192 -11.62 -1.82 -2.68
C CYS A 192 -12.97 -2.52 -2.87
N ASP A 193 -13.43 -2.66 -4.11
CA ASP A 193 -14.73 -3.26 -4.43
C ASP A 193 -14.64 -4.74 -4.83
N LYS A 194 -13.43 -5.30 -4.95
CA LYS A 194 -13.21 -6.68 -5.37
C LYS A 194 -12.63 -7.51 -4.22
N ASN A 195 -13.13 -8.73 -4.05
CA ASN A 195 -12.59 -9.72 -3.11
C ASN A 195 -11.68 -10.70 -3.86
N ILE A 196 -10.66 -10.14 -4.52
CA ILE A 196 -9.61 -10.90 -5.20
C ILE A 196 -8.30 -10.66 -4.47
N TYR A 197 -7.42 -11.67 -4.46
CA TYR A 197 -6.11 -11.59 -3.79
C TYR A 197 -6.18 -11.28 -2.29
N GLU A 198 -7.25 -11.72 -1.62
CA GLU A 198 -7.31 -11.69 -0.16
C GLU A 198 -6.18 -12.53 0.43
N ASN A 199 -5.55 -12.02 1.49
CA ASN A 199 -4.42 -12.61 2.19
C ASN A 199 -3.29 -13.04 1.24
N SER A 200 -3.00 -12.16 0.27
CA SER A 200 -2.04 -12.43 -0.80
C SER A 200 -1.18 -11.19 -1.09
N ARG A 201 0.06 -11.44 -1.52
CA ARG A 201 0.86 -10.42 -2.23
C ARG A 201 0.57 -10.53 -3.71
N VAL A 202 0.60 -9.42 -4.45
CA VAL A 202 0.29 -9.39 -5.88
C VAL A 202 1.35 -8.61 -6.62
N GLY A 203 2.12 -9.28 -7.46
CA GLY A 203 3.03 -8.60 -8.37
C GLY A 203 2.25 -7.87 -9.46
N ILE A 204 2.67 -6.65 -9.78
CA ILE A 204 2.09 -5.84 -10.87
C ILE A 204 3.19 -5.29 -11.78
N SER A 205 3.01 -5.45 -13.09
CA SER A 205 3.88 -4.88 -14.12
C SER A 205 3.16 -4.79 -15.46
N TYR A 206 3.72 -4.06 -16.42
CA TYR A 206 3.40 -4.29 -17.83
C TYR A 206 3.82 -5.69 -18.27
#